data_AF-A0A518CXW7-F1
#
_entry.id   AF-A0A518CXW7-F1
#
_cell.length_a   1.000
_cell.length_b   1.000
_cell.length_c   1.000
_cell.angle_alpha   90.00
_cell.angle_beta   90.00
_cell.angle_gamma   90.00
#
_symmetry.space_group_name_H-M   'P 1'
#
loop_
_entity.id
_entity.type
_entity.pdbx_description
1 polymer ?
#
loop_
_entity_poly.entity_id
_entity_poly.type
_entity_poly.pdbx_seq_one_letter_code
_entity_poly.pdbx_strand_id
1 'polypeptide(L)'
;MTPPPLELDPDVVLGIDPGTIVVGYGAIRGEHGRSLRATLLEAGVVRAKQSRPLAERLGLILTNLEALIVELRPATVVVERAFTGRNPLTAIRLGEGRGLALASAARHGCRVVERTPAETKRLVAGTGSASKVLVAGAVASLLGLRLDDSPLDATDALALALSELHRPDIDPIARASERAARSRVGAVPAAPRTRR
;
A
#
# COMPACT_ATOMS: atom_id res chain seq x y z
N MET A 1 11.65 -21.63 -4.61
CA MET A 1 11.06 -21.31 -5.92
C MET A 1 10.47 -19.91 -5.86
N THR A 2 10.84 -19.03 -6.79
CA THR A 2 10.15 -17.75 -7.02
C THR A 2 8.74 -18.08 -7.56
N PRO A 3 7.67 -17.41 -7.07
CA PRO A 3 6.33 -17.63 -7.60
C PRO A 3 6.29 -17.22 -9.09
N PRO A 4 5.38 -17.78 -9.89
CA PRO A 4 5.24 -17.39 -11.29
C PRO A 4 4.96 -15.87 -11.38
N PRO A 5 5.37 -15.19 -12.47
CA PRO A 5 5.17 -13.76 -12.61
C PRO A 5 3.68 -13.41 -12.49
N LEU A 6 3.33 -12.59 -11.50
CA LEU A 6 1.99 -12.02 -11.38
C LEU A 6 1.88 -10.85 -12.36
N GLU A 7 0.77 -10.77 -13.08
CA GLU A 7 0.40 -9.55 -13.79
C GLU A 7 -0.09 -8.54 -12.76
N LEU A 8 0.79 -7.61 -12.39
CA LEU A 8 0.51 -6.59 -11.37
C LEU A 8 -0.36 -5.47 -11.95
N ASP A 9 -1.32 -5.00 -11.16
CA ASP A 9 -2.14 -3.85 -11.50
C ASP A 9 -1.36 -2.55 -11.20
N PRO A 10 -1.00 -1.76 -12.24
CA PRO A 10 -0.17 -0.57 -12.08
C PRO A 10 -0.82 0.54 -11.25
N ASP A 11 -2.14 0.52 -11.10
CA ASP A 11 -2.90 1.54 -10.39
C ASP A 11 -3.24 1.12 -8.97
N VAL A 12 -2.84 -0.09 -8.55
CA VAL A 12 -3.05 -0.59 -7.19
C VAL A 12 -1.81 -0.39 -6.33
N VAL A 13 -2.05 0.25 -5.19
CA VAL A 13 -1.05 0.46 -4.14
C VAL A 13 -1.53 -0.20 -2.85
N LEU A 14 -0.66 -1.00 -2.24
CA LEU A 14 -0.87 -1.63 -0.94
C LEU A 14 0.02 -0.95 0.11
N GLY A 15 -0.56 -0.38 1.15
CA GLY A 15 0.14 0.09 2.33
C GLY A 15 0.19 -1.00 3.41
N ILE A 16 1.32 -1.16 4.08
CA ILE A 16 1.54 -2.12 5.17
C ILE A 16 2.18 -1.42 6.37
N ASP A 17 1.50 -1.48 7.50
CA ASP A 17 2.02 -1.13 8.82
C ASP A 17 2.48 -2.42 9.55
N PRO A 18 3.79 -2.70 9.61
CA PRO A 18 4.31 -4.00 10.02
C PRO A 18 4.31 -4.22 11.54
N GLY A 19 4.21 -5.48 11.93
CA GLY A 19 4.32 -5.92 13.32
C GLY A 19 4.38 -7.44 13.45
N THR A 20 4.54 -7.95 14.67
CA THR A 20 4.62 -9.41 14.94
C THR A 20 3.37 -9.98 15.62
N ILE A 21 2.36 -9.14 15.83
CA ILE A 21 1.08 -9.47 16.47
C ILE A 21 -0.07 -8.89 15.66
N VAL A 22 0.05 -7.62 15.28
CA VAL A 22 -0.90 -6.93 14.41
C VAL A 22 -0.11 -6.38 13.23
N VAL A 23 -0.62 -6.60 12.03
CA VAL A 23 -0.13 -5.97 10.80
C VAL A 23 -1.31 -5.28 10.15
N GLY A 24 -1.27 -3.96 10.04
CA GLY A 24 -2.28 -3.18 9.33
C GLY A 24 -2.03 -3.22 7.83
N TYR A 25 -3.08 -3.32 7.04
CA TYR A 25 -2.99 -3.22 5.58
C TYR A 25 -4.12 -2.37 5.00
N GLY A 26 -3.82 -1.71 3.89
CA GLY A 26 -4.79 -0.90 3.15
C GLY A 26 -4.44 -0.85 1.67
N ALA A 27 -5.36 -1.28 0.82
CA ALA A 27 -5.21 -1.35 -0.62
C ALA A 27 -6.13 -0.33 -1.28
N ILE A 28 -5.57 0.46 -2.18
CA ILE A 28 -6.30 1.48 -2.93
C ILE A 28 -5.97 1.36 -4.41
N ARG A 29 -6.93 1.74 -5.25
CA ARG A 29 -6.71 1.94 -6.69
C ARG A 29 -6.78 3.42 -7.00
N GLY A 30 -5.77 3.96 -7.69
CA GLY A 30 -5.77 5.34 -8.11
C GLY A 30 -4.66 5.68 -9.10
N GLU A 31 -4.96 6.56 -10.03
CA GLU A 31 -3.99 7.05 -11.00
C GLU A 31 -3.19 8.21 -10.41
N HIS A 32 -1.88 7.99 -10.23
CA HIS A 32 -0.95 9.04 -9.83
C HIS A 32 -1.11 10.31 -10.70
N GLY A 33 -1.17 11.49 -10.09
CA GLY A 33 -1.14 12.79 -10.81
C GLY A 33 -2.37 13.13 -11.66
N ARG A 34 -3.45 12.32 -11.66
CA ARG A 34 -4.72 12.67 -12.34
C ARG A 34 -5.81 13.12 -11.38
N SER A 35 -5.94 12.41 -10.27
CA SER A 35 -6.94 12.67 -9.26
C SER A 35 -6.28 12.52 -7.90
N LEU A 36 -6.60 13.43 -6.99
CA LEU A 36 -6.25 13.28 -5.58
C LEU A 36 -7.10 12.18 -4.91
N ARG A 37 -8.19 11.76 -5.55
CA ARG A 37 -9.07 10.71 -5.04
C ARG A 37 -8.62 9.34 -5.50
N ALA A 38 -8.74 8.37 -4.61
CA ALA A 38 -8.52 6.95 -4.86
C ALA A 38 -9.75 6.14 -4.43
N THR A 39 -9.89 4.94 -4.99
CA THR A 39 -10.91 3.97 -4.60
C THR A 39 -10.32 3.03 -3.57
N LEU A 40 -10.97 2.89 -2.42
CA LEU A 40 -10.66 1.83 -1.47
C LEU A 40 -10.98 0.47 -2.10
N LEU A 41 -10.00 -0.44 -2.12
CA LEU A 41 -10.22 -1.83 -2.52
C LEU A 41 -10.47 -2.72 -1.31
N GLU A 42 -9.57 -2.65 -0.33
CA GLU A 42 -9.63 -3.47 0.87
C GLU A 42 -8.82 -2.81 1.99
N ALA A 43 -9.22 -2.98 3.24
CA ALA A 43 -8.42 -2.57 4.39
C ALA A 43 -8.74 -3.45 5.59
N GLY A 44 -7.74 -3.71 6.42
CA GLY A 44 -7.91 -4.55 7.59
C GLY A 44 -6.63 -4.78 8.36
N VAL A 45 -6.65 -5.83 9.19
CA VAL A 45 -5.53 -6.23 10.02
C VAL A 45 -5.33 -7.74 9.97
N VAL A 46 -4.08 -8.16 9.84
CA VAL A 46 -3.68 -9.55 10.11
C VAL A 46 -3.33 -9.63 11.60
N ARG A 47 -4.03 -10.51 12.33
CA ARG A 47 -3.91 -10.62 13.79
C ARG A 47 -3.43 -12.00 14.21
N ALA A 48 -2.21 -12.06 14.75
CA ALA A 48 -1.64 -13.27 15.35
C ALA A 48 -1.88 -13.28 16.86
N LYS A 49 -2.22 -14.45 17.43
CA LYS A 49 -2.39 -14.60 18.88
C LYS A 49 -1.05 -14.43 19.58
N GLN A 50 -0.95 -13.47 20.51
CA GLN A 50 0.28 -13.18 21.26
C GLN A 50 0.81 -14.39 22.05
N SER A 51 -0.08 -15.29 22.47
CA SER A 51 0.27 -16.53 23.18
C SER A 51 0.99 -17.57 22.33
N ARG A 52 0.96 -17.47 20.99
CA ARG A 52 1.68 -18.41 20.12
C ARG A 52 3.18 -18.08 20.07
N PRO A 53 4.06 -19.08 19.89
CA PRO A 53 5.47 -18.86 19.60
C PRO A 53 5.68 -17.87 18.45
N LEU A 54 6.74 -17.06 18.53
CA LEU A 54 7.03 -16.03 17.53
C LEU A 54 7.09 -16.60 16.10
N ALA A 55 7.79 -17.71 15.91
CA ALA A 55 7.95 -18.32 14.58
C ALA A 55 6.60 -18.66 13.94
N GLU A 56 5.64 -19.16 14.73
CA GLU A 56 4.27 -19.42 14.24
C GLU A 56 3.53 -18.14 13.88
N ARG A 57 3.70 -17.06 14.66
CA ARG A 57 3.10 -15.76 14.35
C ARG A 57 3.66 -15.20 13.05
N LEU A 58 4.99 -15.26 12.88
CA LEU A 58 5.67 -14.81 11.66
C LEU A 58 5.23 -15.64 10.45
N GLY A 59 5.11 -16.96 10.59
CA GLY A 59 4.59 -17.84 9.54
C GLY A 59 3.16 -17.48 9.12
N LEU A 60 2.26 -17.25 10.09
CA LEU A 60 0.90 -16.81 9.80
C LEU A 60 0.87 -15.45 9.09
N ILE A 61 1.66 -14.49 9.55
CA ILE A 61 1.75 -13.16 8.93
C ILE A 61 2.26 -13.27 7.49
N LEU A 62 3.33 -14.04 7.26
CA LEU A 62 3.87 -14.25 5.92
C LEU A 62 2.81 -14.82 4.96
N THR A 63 2.11 -15.88 5.35
CA THR A 63 1.07 -16.49 4.52
C THR A 63 -0.04 -15.50 4.16
N ASN A 64 -0.50 -14.69 5.13
CA ASN A 64 -1.55 -13.71 4.88
C ASN A 64 -1.07 -12.56 3.98
N LEU A 65 0.15 -12.08 4.18
CA LEU A 65 0.74 -11.04 3.32
C LEU A 65 0.87 -11.50 1.87
N GLU A 66 1.32 -12.74 1.67
CA GLU A 66 1.45 -13.32 0.33
C GLU A 66 0.08 -13.53 -0.33
N ALA A 67 -0.93 -13.97 0.42
CA ALA A 67 -2.30 -14.08 -0.07
C ALA A 67 -2.85 -12.71 -0.52
N LEU A 68 -2.68 -11.67 0.30
CA LEU A 68 -3.07 -10.29 -0.04
C LEU A 68 -2.41 -9.80 -1.33
N ILE A 69 -1.11 -10.07 -1.51
CA ILE A 69 -0.38 -9.64 -2.73
C ILE A 69 -0.87 -10.41 -3.96
N VAL A 70 -1.14 -11.71 -3.84
CA VAL A 70 -1.67 -12.53 -4.95
C VAL A 70 -3.09 -12.09 -5.35
N GLU A 71 -3.92 -11.76 -4.36
CA GLU A 71 -5.31 -11.33 -4.58
C GLU A 71 -5.39 -9.92 -5.17
N LEU A 72 -4.72 -8.95 -4.53
CA LEU A 72 -4.81 -7.54 -4.90
C LEU A 72 -3.88 -7.16 -6.05
N ARG A 73 -2.84 -7.96 -6.29
CA ARG A 73 -1.81 -7.77 -7.34
C ARG A 73 -1.25 -6.34 -7.40
N PRO A 74 -0.83 -5.74 -6.27
CA PRO A 74 -0.37 -4.36 -6.26
C PRO A 74 0.92 -4.20 -7.07
N ALA A 75 1.00 -3.21 -7.96
CA ALA A 75 2.27 -2.83 -8.56
C ALA A 75 3.22 -2.19 -7.54
N THR A 76 2.68 -1.55 -6.49
CA THR A 76 3.49 -0.94 -5.43
C THR A 76 3.03 -1.36 -4.04
N VAL A 77 4.00 -1.73 -3.21
CA VAL A 77 3.80 -1.94 -1.77
C VAL A 77 4.57 -0.87 -0.99
N VAL A 78 3.87 -0.11 -0.15
CA VAL A 78 4.45 0.90 0.74
C VAL A 78 4.52 0.32 2.15
N VAL A 79 5.71 0.21 2.71
CA VAL A 79 5.93 -0.33 4.06
C VAL A 79 6.36 0.79 4.99
N GLU A 80 5.76 0.87 6.18
CA GLU A 80 6.19 1.85 7.17
C GLU A 80 7.64 1.54 7.63
N ARG A 81 8.46 2.58 7.55
CA ARG A 81 9.81 2.62 8.08
C ARG A 81 9.78 3.25 9.46
N ALA A 82 9.48 2.44 10.46
CA ALA A 82 9.59 2.82 11.87
C ALA A 82 10.94 2.36 12.45
N PHE A 83 11.80 3.32 12.81
CA PHE A 83 13.16 3.10 13.34
C PHE A 83 13.37 3.73 14.73
N THR A 84 12.30 3.90 15.52
CA THR A 84 12.40 4.63 16.80
C THR A 84 11.87 3.79 17.94
N GLY A 85 12.66 2.81 18.37
CA GLY A 85 12.44 2.11 19.65
C GLY A 85 13.49 2.56 20.67
N ARG A 86 13.06 3.07 21.83
CA ARG A 86 13.95 3.19 23.00
C ARG A 86 14.40 1.80 23.51
N ASN A 87 13.66 0.75 23.15
CA ASN A 87 13.92 -0.63 23.54
C ASN A 87 14.42 -1.45 22.32
N PRO A 88 15.66 -1.95 22.35
CA PRO A 88 16.23 -2.78 21.28
C PRO A 88 15.41 -4.02 20.95
N LEU A 89 14.77 -4.66 21.95
CA LEU A 89 13.98 -5.86 21.73
C LEU A 89 12.75 -5.56 20.88
N THR A 90 12.05 -4.45 21.15
CA THR A 90 10.90 -4.01 20.35
C THR A 90 11.32 -3.68 18.92
N ALA A 91 12.49 -3.07 18.74
CA ALA A 91 13.04 -2.78 17.42
C ALA A 91 13.35 -4.06 16.63
N ILE A 92 13.93 -5.09 17.27
CA ILE A 92 14.17 -6.40 16.65
C ILE A 92 12.84 -7.03 16.22
N ARG A 93 11.82 -7.06 17.10
CA ARG A 93 10.51 -7.61 16.76
C ARG A 93 9.87 -6.90 15.58
N LEU A 94 9.87 -5.57 15.60
CA LEU A 94 9.37 -4.78 14.49
C LEU A 94 10.13 -5.08 13.18
N GLY A 95 11.46 -5.23 13.27
CA GLY A 95 12.32 -5.63 12.16
C GLY A 95 11.97 -6.99 11.57
N GLU A 96 11.65 -7.99 12.40
CA GLU A 96 11.20 -9.31 11.95
C GLU A 96 9.90 -9.21 11.13
N GLY A 97 8.89 -8.49 11.63
CA GLY A 97 7.62 -8.28 10.91
C GLY A 97 7.80 -7.46 9.63
N ARG A 98 8.59 -6.39 9.68
CA ARG A 98 8.91 -5.56 8.50
C ARG A 98 9.66 -6.37 7.43
N GLY A 99 10.58 -7.23 7.85
CA GLY A 99 11.32 -8.11 6.93
C GLY A 99 10.39 -9.01 6.10
N LEU A 100 9.32 -9.53 6.70
CA LEU A 100 8.31 -10.31 6.00
C LEU A 100 7.59 -9.49 4.93
N ALA A 101 7.17 -8.26 5.25
CA ALA A 101 6.48 -7.38 4.30
C ALA A 101 7.35 -7.05 3.09
N LEU A 102 8.61 -6.66 3.33
CA LEU A 102 9.56 -6.33 2.26
C LEU A 102 9.88 -7.52 1.38
N ALA A 103 10.20 -8.67 2.00
CA ALA A 103 10.56 -9.88 1.27
C ALA A 103 9.38 -10.43 0.46
N SER A 104 8.18 -10.44 1.04
CA SER A 104 6.95 -10.90 0.38
C SER A 104 6.63 -10.06 -0.86
N ALA A 105 6.66 -8.72 -0.73
CA ALA A 105 6.42 -7.81 -1.84
C ALA A 105 7.45 -7.98 -2.97
N ALA A 106 8.74 -7.98 -2.63
CA ALA A 106 9.83 -8.14 -3.61
C ALA A 106 9.77 -9.51 -4.31
N ARG A 107 9.43 -10.59 -3.59
CA ARG A 107 9.30 -11.95 -4.12
C ARG A 107 8.20 -12.07 -5.19
N HIS A 108 7.18 -11.21 -5.14
CA HIS A 108 6.08 -11.15 -6.10
C HIS A 108 6.27 -10.08 -7.18
N GLY A 109 7.43 -9.43 -7.24
CA GLY A 109 7.76 -8.44 -8.27
C GLY A 109 7.18 -7.05 -8.02
N CYS A 110 6.56 -6.80 -6.86
CA CYS A 110 6.05 -5.48 -6.51
C CYS A 110 7.20 -4.50 -6.34
N ARG A 111 7.00 -3.24 -6.75
CA ARG A 111 7.89 -2.16 -6.34
C ARG A 111 7.71 -1.90 -4.86
N VAL A 112 8.79 -1.99 -4.10
CA VAL A 112 8.78 -1.72 -2.66
C VAL A 112 9.18 -0.28 -2.40
N VAL A 113 8.37 0.43 -1.60
CA VAL A 113 8.64 1.78 -1.13
C VAL A 113 8.61 1.76 0.39
N GLU A 114 9.56 2.46 1.00
CA GLU A 114 9.59 2.64 2.44
C GLU A 114 9.29 4.09 2.79
N ARG A 115 8.48 4.31 3.83
CA ARG A 115 8.17 5.67 4.31
C ARG A 115 8.16 5.76 5.82
N THR A 116 8.77 6.80 6.34
CA THR A 116 8.66 7.16 7.75
C THR A 116 7.28 7.73 8.06
N PRO A 117 6.82 7.67 9.32
CA PRO A 117 5.56 8.29 9.73
C PRO A 117 5.47 9.78 9.36
N ALA A 118 6.58 10.51 9.46
CA ALA A 118 6.63 11.94 9.16
C ALA A 118 6.47 12.22 7.64
N GLU A 119 7.05 11.38 6.78
CA GLU A 119 6.87 11.49 5.33
C GLU A 119 5.43 11.18 4.93
N THR A 120 4.85 10.10 5.47
CA THR A 120 3.45 9.73 5.23
C THR A 120 2.51 10.87 5.63
N LYS A 121 2.69 11.40 6.83
CA LYS A 121 1.90 12.54 7.34
C LYS A 121 2.03 13.79 6.47
N ARG A 122 3.24 14.11 6.01
CA ARG A 122 3.48 15.26 5.11
C ARG A 122 2.75 15.09 3.78
N LEU A 123 2.81 13.90 3.19
CA LEU A 123 2.22 13.61 1.88
C LEU A 123 0.69 13.53 1.92
N VAL A 124 0.11 13.06 3.02
CA VAL A 124 -1.34 12.87 3.15
C VAL A 124 -2.03 14.09 3.76
N ALA A 125 -1.40 14.73 4.74
CA ALA A 125 -2.02 15.79 5.55
C ALA A 125 -1.23 17.12 5.56
N GLY A 126 -0.26 17.27 4.66
CA GLY A 126 0.48 18.52 4.42
C GLY A 126 1.61 18.81 5.41
N THR A 127 1.63 18.18 6.58
CA THR A 127 2.70 18.36 7.59
C THR A 127 3.12 17.06 8.25
N GLY A 128 4.43 16.90 8.48
CA GLY A 128 4.98 15.70 9.14
C GLY A 128 4.65 15.60 10.63
N SER A 129 4.21 16.69 11.25
CA SER A 129 3.77 16.74 12.65
C SER A 129 2.25 16.54 12.83
N ALA A 130 1.53 16.18 11.76
CA ALA A 130 0.09 15.96 11.79
C ALA A 130 -0.34 15.01 12.92
N SER A 131 -1.46 15.35 13.58
CA SER A 131 -2.11 14.49 14.56
C SER A 131 -2.76 13.29 13.87
N LYS A 132 -2.95 12.18 14.60
CA LYS A 132 -3.64 11.00 14.06
C LYS A 132 -5.06 11.33 13.57
N VAL A 133 -5.76 12.23 14.27
CA VAL A 133 -7.11 12.69 13.88
C VAL A 133 -7.08 13.44 12.54
N LEU A 134 -6.08 14.31 12.33
CA LEU A 134 -5.93 15.04 11.07
C LEU A 134 -5.66 14.07 9.90
N VAL A 135 -4.78 13.08 10.12
CA VAL A 135 -4.49 12.05 9.11
C VAL A 135 -5.74 11.24 8.79
N ALA A 136 -6.50 10.80 9.79
CA ALA A 136 -7.75 10.07 9.58
C ALA A 136 -8.77 10.87 8.76
N GLY A 137 -8.94 12.16 9.06
CA GLY A 137 -9.81 13.05 8.29
C GLY A 137 -9.37 13.21 6.83
N ALA A 138 -8.06 13.34 6.60
CA ALA A 138 -7.50 13.40 5.25
C ALA A 138 -7.73 12.08 4.49
N VAL A 139 -7.45 10.93 5.11
CA VAL A 139 -7.68 9.59 4.51
C VAL A 139 -9.14 9.42 4.13
N ALA A 140 -10.08 9.74 5.03
CA ALA A 140 -11.51 9.65 4.76
C ALA A 140 -11.92 10.55 3.59
N SER A 141 -11.44 11.80 3.57
CA SER A 141 -11.73 12.76 2.48
C SER A 141 -11.20 12.28 1.12
N LEU A 142 -9.96 11.77 1.08
CA LEU A 142 -9.31 11.32 -0.15
C LEU A 142 -9.90 10.03 -0.72
N LEU A 143 -10.48 9.18 0.13
CA LEU A 143 -11.14 7.93 -0.24
C LEU A 143 -12.67 8.06 -0.38
N GLY A 144 -13.23 9.24 -0.11
CA GLY A 144 -14.68 9.44 -0.12
C GLY A 144 -15.42 8.64 0.95
N LEU A 145 -14.75 8.31 2.05
CA LEU A 145 -15.32 7.59 3.19
C LEU A 145 -15.92 8.57 4.19
N ARG A 146 -16.88 8.10 4.97
CA ARG A 146 -17.30 8.82 6.17
C ARG A 146 -16.33 8.48 7.31
N LEU A 147 -16.02 9.47 8.16
CA LEU A 147 -15.04 9.33 9.26
C LEU A 147 -15.45 8.27 10.29
N ASP A 148 -16.75 8.13 10.53
CA ASP A 148 -17.41 7.12 11.38
C ASP A 148 -17.31 5.70 10.82
N ASP A 149 -17.24 5.57 9.49
CA ASP A 149 -17.13 4.28 8.78
C ASP A 149 -15.67 3.89 8.46
N SER A 150 -14.72 4.77 8.78
CA SER A 150 -13.30 4.50 8.50
C SER A 150 -12.80 3.38 9.41
N PRO A 151 -12.17 2.32 8.87
CA PRO A 151 -11.53 1.32 9.70
C PRO A 151 -10.36 1.98 10.45
N LEU A 152 -10.62 2.40 11.69
CA LEU A 152 -9.63 3.03 12.57
C LEU A 152 -8.38 2.15 12.68
N ASP A 153 -8.58 0.83 12.66
CA ASP A 153 -7.55 -0.21 12.71
C ASP A 153 -6.62 -0.26 11.48
N ALA A 154 -6.99 0.35 10.36
CA ALA A 154 -6.23 0.32 9.10
C ALA A 154 -5.90 1.72 8.53
N THR A 155 -6.23 2.79 9.26
CA THR A 155 -6.03 4.17 8.79
C THR A 155 -4.56 4.50 8.51
N ASP A 156 -3.65 4.03 9.37
CA ASP A 156 -2.21 4.24 9.20
C ASP A 156 -1.71 3.54 7.91
N ALA A 157 -2.23 2.34 7.60
CA ALA A 157 -1.91 1.61 6.36
C ALA A 157 -2.51 2.26 5.10
N LEU A 158 -3.74 2.76 5.17
CA LEU A 158 -4.35 3.53 4.07
C LEU A 158 -3.60 4.83 3.80
N ALA A 159 -3.12 5.50 4.85
CA ALA A 159 -2.27 6.68 4.72
C ALA A 159 -0.95 6.36 3.99
N LEU A 160 -0.33 5.20 4.28
CA LEU A 160 0.86 4.75 3.54
C LEU A 160 0.55 4.57 2.05
N ALA A 161 -0.56 3.90 1.70
CA ALA A 161 -0.94 3.71 0.31
C ALA A 161 -1.21 5.06 -0.40
N LEU A 162 -1.97 5.95 0.23
CA LEU A 162 -2.27 7.29 -0.29
C LEU A 162 -1.01 8.13 -0.47
N SER A 163 -0.05 8.03 0.44
CA SER A 163 1.21 8.79 0.35
C SER A 163 1.99 8.50 -0.92
N GLU A 164 1.88 7.29 -1.47
CA GLU A 164 2.48 6.97 -2.76
C GLU A 164 1.74 7.59 -3.94
N LEU A 165 0.42 7.67 -3.88
CA LEU A 165 -0.36 8.37 -4.90
C LEU A 165 -0.13 9.88 -4.87
N HIS A 166 0.20 10.44 -3.71
CA HIS A 166 0.35 11.88 -3.48
C HIS A 166 1.80 12.38 -3.49
N ARG A 167 2.77 11.51 -3.76
CA ARG A 167 4.17 11.96 -3.86
C ARG A 167 4.35 12.93 -5.05
N PRO A 168 5.28 13.89 -4.95
CA PRO A 168 5.62 14.72 -6.10
C PRO A 168 6.22 13.87 -7.25
N ASP A 169 5.92 14.25 -8.48
CA ASP A 169 6.52 13.66 -9.68
C ASP A 169 8.00 14.08 -9.76
N ILE A 170 8.90 13.11 -9.67
CA ILE A 170 10.36 13.35 -9.77
C ILE A 170 10.82 13.35 -11.24
N ASP A 171 10.04 12.73 -12.15
CA ASP A 171 10.24 12.77 -13.61
C ASP A 171 8.90 12.72 -14.36
N PRO A 172 8.28 13.88 -14.65
CA PRO A 172 6.98 13.95 -15.32
C PRO A 172 7.04 13.52 -16.81
N ILE A 173 8.21 13.61 -17.46
CA ILE A 173 8.38 13.33 -18.89
C ILE A 173 8.41 11.81 -19.16
N ALA A 174 9.15 11.07 -18.34
CA ALA A 174 9.20 9.61 -18.42
C ALA A 174 7.80 8.99 -18.22
N ARG A 175 7.05 9.49 -17.23
CA ARG A 175 5.68 9.01 -16.97
C ARG A 175 4.67 9.41 -18.04
N ALA A 176 4.76 10.61 -18.60
CA ALA A 176 3.91 10.98 -19.73
C ALA A 176 4.10 10.02 -20.92
N SER A 177 5.33 9.59 -21.16
CA SER A 177 5.67 8.62 -22.21
C SER A 177 5.11 7.23 -21.94
N GLU A 178 5.27 6.71 -20.71
CA GLU A 178 4.65 5.43 -20.29
C GLU A 178 3.12 5.46 -20.39
N ARG A 179 2.48 6.59 -20.06
CA ARG A 179 1.02 6.76 -20.19
C ARG A 179 0.58 6.75 -21.65
N ALA A 180 1.29 7.48 -22.52
CA ALA A 180 0.99 7.52 -23.95
C ALA A 180 1.13 6.13 -24.59
N ALA A 181 2.08 5.32 -24.12
CA ALA A 181 2.19 3.91 -24.53
C ALA A 181 0.97 3.09 -24.09
N ARG A 182 0.49 3.24 -22.85
CA ARG A 182 -0.68 2.51 -22.34
C ARG A 182 -1.99 2.84 -23.05
N SER A 183 -2.25 4.11 -23.36
CA SER A 183 -3.50 4.49 -24.06
C SER A 183 -3.56 3.96 -25.48
N ARG A 184 -2.41 3.65 -26.10
CA ARG A 184 -2.32 3.05 -27.44
C ARG A 184 -2.56 1.54 -27.41
N VAL A 185 -2.21 0.85 -26.33
CA VAL A 185 -2.42 -0.60 -26.18
C VAL A 185 -3.87 -0.93 -25.81
N GLY A 186 -4.58 -0.04 -25.11
CA GLY A 186 -5.99 -0.21 -24.73
C GLY A 186 -7.02 0.13 -25.83
N ALA A 187 -6.59 0.64 -26.99
CA ALA A 187 -7.49 0.98 -28.09
C ALA A 187 -7.78 -0.27 -28.95
N VAL A 188 -8.80 -1.04 -28.58
CA VAL A 188 -9.36 -2.08 -29.47
C VAL A 188 -9.94 -1.37 -30.71
N PRO A 189 -9.50 -1.69 -31.95
CA PRO A 189 -10.04 -1.04 -33.13
C PRO A 189 -11.53 -1.37 -33.25
N ALA A 190 -12.36 -0.32 -33.35
CA ALA A 190 -13.79 -0.46 -33.54
C ALA A 190 -14.08 -1.26 -34.82
N ALA A 191 -14.81 -2.36 -34.69
CA ALA A 191 -15.19 -3.20 -35.82
C ALA A 191 -15.96 -2.38 -36.88
N PRO A 192 -15.69 -2.59 -38.17
CA PRO A 192 -16.32 -1.81 -39.23
C PRO A 192 -17.82 -2.07 -39.25
N ARG A 193 -18.61 -1.00 -39.07
CA ARG A 193 -20.07 -1.03 -39.20
C ARG A 193 -20.44 -1.33 -40.66
N THR A 194 -20.83 -2.56 -40.95
CA THR A 194 -21.47 -2.92 -42.22
C THR A 194 -22.81 -2.19 -42.33
N ARG A 195 -22.90 -1.22 -43.23
CA ARG A 195 -24.17 -0.61 -43.64
C ARG A 195 -24.95 -1.63 -44.47
N ARG A 196 -26.17 -1.93 -44.05
CA ARG A 196 -27.24 -2.48 -44.90
C ARG A 196 -28.16 -1.33 -45.32
#